data_AF-A0A5Q4EC51-F1
#
_entry.id   AF-A0A5Q4EC51-F1
#
_cell.length_a   1.000
_cell.length_b   1.000
_cell.length_c   1.000
_cell.angle_alpha   90.00
_cell.angle_beta   90.00
_cell.angle_gamma   90.00
#
_symmetry.space_group_name_H-M   'P 1'
#
loop_
_entity.id
_entity.type
_entity.pdbx_description
1 polymer ?
#
loop_
_entity_poly.entity_id
_entity_poly.type
_entity_poly.pdbx_seq_one_letter_code
_entity_poly.pdbx_strand_id
1 'polypeptide(L)'
;MASLSPLTGVVLVDCARANASAGVAIAAERCGYGSDTVGFQSALRSACAEMNVIIEGLSDLDDEPSALRYSESGMEVAPDTPSDL
;
A
#
# COMPACT_ATOMS: atom_id res chain seq x y z
N MET A 1 -9.12 -25.71 -8.27
CA MET A 1 -10.37 -24.95 -8.13
C MET A 1 -9.98 -23.50 -7.95
N ALA A 2 -10.03 -22.69 -9.02
CA ALA A 2 -9.88 -21.25 -8.86
C ALA A 2 -11.18 -20.77 -8.20
N SER A 3 -11.07 -20.21 -7.00
CA SER A 3 -12.20 -19.56 -6.35
C SER A 3 -12.80 -18.57 -7.34
N LEU A 4 -14.08 -18.73 -7.68
CA LEU A 4 -14.82 -17.84 -8.60
C LEU A 4 -15.01 -16.42 -8.04
N SER A 5 -14.52 -16.19 -6.81
CA SER A 5 -14.70 -14.95 -6.07
C SER A 5 -13.40 -14.16 -6.03
N PRO A 6 -13.45 -12.85 -6.33
CA PRO A 6 -12.28 -11.99 -6.20
C PRO A 6 -11.75 -11.99 -4.76
N LEU A 7 -10.43 -11.97 -4.60
CA LEU A 7 -9.80 -11.83 -3.29
C LEU A 7 -10.12 -10.46 -2.70
N THR A 8 -10.30 -10.38 -1.38
CA THR A 8 -10.60 -9.12 -0.67
C THR A 8 -9.81 -9.03 0.64
N GLY A 9 -9.68 -7.82 1.20
CA GLY A 9 -8.99 -7.61 2.47
C GLY A 9 -7.51 -7.99 2.43
N VAL A 10 -7.00 -8.57 3.52
CA VAL A 10 -5.56 -8.89 3.67
C VAL A 10 -5.06 -9.85 2.59
N VAL A 11 -5.87 -10.85 2.19
CA VAL A 11 -5.47 -11.81 1.15
C VAL A 11 -5.37 -11.17 -0.23
N LEU A 12 -6.13 -10.10 -0.50
CA LEU A 12 -5.96 -9.30 -1.71
C LEU A 12 -4.65 -8.53 -1.69
N VAL A 13 -4.30 -7.92 -0.56
CA VAL A 13 -3.07 -7.14 -0.40
C VAL A 13 -1.84 -8.04 -0.54
N ASP A 14 -1.85 -9.22 0.08
CA ASP A 14 -0.77 -10.20 -0.06
C ASP A 14 -0.61 -10.69 -1.52
N CYS A 15 -1.73 -11.04 -2.17
CA CYS A 15 -1.74 -11.42 -3.59
C CYS A 15 -1.22 -10.29 -4.49
N ALA A 16 -1.69 -9.06 -4.25
CA ALA A 16 -1.26 -7.89 -5.00
C ALA A 16 0.24 -7.67 -4.83
N ARG A 17 0.75 -7.68 -3.59
CA ARG A 17 2.17 -7.51 -3.29
C ARG A 17 3.05 -8.55 -3.97
N ALA A 18 2.65 -9.82 -3.92
CA ALA A 18 3.36 -10.91 -4.58
C ALA A 18 3.44 -10.75 -6.12
N ASN A 19 2.52 -9.97 -6.70
CA ASN A 19 2.45 -9.70 -8.14
C ASN A 19 2.75 -8.23 -8.48
N ALA A 20 3.23 -7.42 -7.53
CA ALA A 20 3.41 -5.99 -7.73
C ALA A 20 4.43 -5.69 -8.85
N SER A 21 5.52 -6.45 -8.85
CA SER A 21 6.56 -6.45 -9.89
C SER A 21 6.10 -6.98 -11.25
N ALA A 22 4.99 -7.73 -11.32
CA ALA A 22 4.39 -8.20 -12.58
C ALA A 22 3.42 -7.19 -13.20
N GLY A 23 3.00 -6.18 -12.43
CA GLY A 23 2.09 -5.11 -12.87
C GLY A 23 0.60 -5.40 -12.65
N VAL A 24 -0.20 -4.34 -12.77
CA VAL A 24 -1.62 -4.32 -12.36
C VAL A 24 -2.51 -5.31 -13.10
N ALA A 25 -2.26 -5.54 -14.39
CA ALA A 25 -3.05 -6.47 -15.19
C ALA A 25 -2.86 -7.93 -14.75
N ILE A 26 -1.60 -8.31 -14.49
CA ILE A 26 -1.26 -9.67 -14.03
C ILE A 26 -1.76 -9.86 -12.60
N ALA A 27 -1.56 -8.87 -11.72
CA ALA A 27 -2.07 -8.92 -10.36
C ALA A 27 -3.60 -9.07 -10.32
N ALA A 28 -4.35 -8.29 -11.11
CA ALA A 28 -5.80 -8.40 -11.20
C ALA A 28 -6.24 -9.81 -11.63
N GLU A 29 -5.61 -10.39 -12.65
CA GLU A 29 -5.93 -11.74 -13.10
C GLU A 29 -5.66 -12.79 -11.99
N ARG A 30 -4.48 -12.73 -11.38
CA ARG A 30 -4.04 -13.65 -10.32
C ARG A 30 -4.90 -13.53 -9.07
N CYS A 31 -5.37 -12.34 -8.75
CA CYS A 31 -6.19 -12.08 -7.56
C CYS A 31 -7.70 -12.28 -7.80
N GLY A 32 -8.10 -12.80 -8.97
CA GLY A 32 -9.49 -13.20 -9.26
C GLY A 32 -10.37 -12.10 -9.87
N TYR A 33 -9.78 -10.99 -10.29
CA TYR A 33 -10.45 -9.89 -11.01
C TYR A 33 -10.39 -10.04 -12.53
N GLY A 34 -9.55 -10.95 -13.04
CA GLY A 34 -9.38 -11.16 -14.48
C GLY A 34 -8.83 -9.90 -15.15
N SER A 35 -9.60 -9.32 -16.08
CA SER A 35 -9.24 -8.07 -16.75
C SER A 35 -9.74 -6.81 -16.03
N ASP A 36 -10.44 -6.96 -14.91
CA ASP A 36 -11.02 -5.84 -14.16
C ASP A 36 -9.98 -5.16 -13.26
N THR A 37 -9.06 -4.43 -13.88
CA THR A 37 -8.00 -3.68 -13.18
C THR A 37 -8.53 -2.51 -12.34
N VAL A 38 -9.72 -2.00 -12.67
CA VAL A 38 -10.35 -0.88 -11.96
C VAL A 38 -10.94 -1.35 -10.64
N GLY A 39 -11.73 -2.43 -10.63
CA GLY A 39 -12.26 -3.02 -9.40
C GLY A 39 -11.16 -3.62 -8.54
N PHE A 40 -10.11 -4.20 -9.15
CA PHE A 40 -8.91 -4.62 -8.42
C PHE A 40 -8.28 -3.45 -7.64
N GLN A 41 -8.00 -2.33 -8.30
CA GLN A 41 -7.39 -1.17 -7.63
C GLN A 41 -8.28 -0.57 -6.55
N SER A 42 -9.58 -0.49 -6.80
CA SER A 42 -10.54 0.02 -5.81
C SER A 42 -10.59 -0.88 -4.58
N ALA A 43 -10.65 -2.19 -4.77
CA ALA A 43 -10.67 -3.15 -3.68
C ALA A 43 -9.34 -3.20 -2.92
N LEU A 44 -8.21 -3.06 -3.64
CA LEU A 44 -6.88 -3.00 -3.05
C LEU A 44 -6.75 -1.78 -2.15
N ARG A 45 -7.20 -0.60 -2.62
CA ARG A 45 -7.21 0.63 -1.83
C ARG A 45 -8.09 0.51 -0.59
N SER A 46 -9.28 -0.06 -0.72
CA SER A 46 -10.14 -0.34 0.45
C SER A 46 -9.47 -1.29 1.42
N ALA A 47 -8.86 -2.37 0.94
CA ALA A 47 -8.19 -3.34 1.80
C ALA A 47 -7.00 -2.74 2.55
N CYS A 48 -6.20 -1.89 1.91
CA CYS A 48 -5.11 -1.15 2.55
C CYS A 48 -5.65 -0.11 3.55
N ALA A 49 -6.73 0.60 3.22
CA ALA A 49 -7.34 1.60 4.10
C ALA A 49 -7.87 0.98 5.40
N GLU A 50 -8.44 -0.23 5.34
CA GLU A 50 -8.84 -0.99 6.53
C GLU A 50 -7.65 -1.32 7.46
N MET A 51 -6.44 -1.39 6.90
CA MET A 51 -5.18 -1.57 7.63
C MET A 51 -4.51 -0.24 8.01
N ASN A 52 -5.20 0.89 7.83
CA ASN A 52 -4.68 2.24 8.04
C ASN A 52 -3.43 2.54 7.16
N VAL A 53 -3.36 1.93 5.97
CA VAL A 53 -2.32 2.15 4.97
C VAL A 53 -2.96 2.84 3.76
N ILE A 54 -2.42 3.98 3.35
CA ILE A 54 -2.89 4.70 2.17
C ILE A 54 -1.92 4.46 1.03
N ILE A 55 -2.41 3.78 -0.01
CA ILE A 55 -1.67 3.50 -1.24
C ILE A 55 -2.27 4.30 -2.41
N GLU A 56 -1.44 4.71 -3.36
CA GLU A 56 -1.93 5.27 -4.63
C GLU A 56 -2.27 4.17 -5.64
N GLY A 57 -1.56 3.04 -5.59
CA GLY A 57 -1.78 1.91 -6.47
C GLY A 57 -0.84 0.74 -6.16
N LEU A 58 -0.84 -0.27 -7.04
CA LEU A 58 -0.08 -1.50 -6.86
C LEU A 58 1.43 -1.29 -6.65
N SER A 59 2.01 -0.31 -7.35
CA SER A 59 3.45 -0.01 -7.26
C SER A 59 3.91 0.40 -5.87
N ASP A 60 2.98 0.91 -5.04
CA ASP A 60 3.26 1.32 -3.66
C ASP A 60 3.52 0.11 -2.74
N LEU A 61 3.09 -1.10 -3.14
CA LEU A 61 3.34 -2.33 -2.39
C LEU A 61 4.67 -3.01 -2.74
N ASP A 62 5.26 -2.67 -3.90
CA ASP A 62 6.56 -3.18 -4.36
C ASP A 62 7.69 -2.47 -3.61
N ASP A 63 7.53 -1.18 -3.35
CA ASP A 63 8.43 -0.41 -2.50
C ASP A 63 8.31 -0.95 -1.06
N GLU A 64 9.42 -1.48 -0.54
CA GLU A 64 9.59 -1.76 0.89
C GLU A 64 9.03 -0.58 1.69
N PRO A 65 8.33 -0.78 2.83
CA PRO A 65 7.61 0.29 3.49
C PRO A 65 8.56 1.44 3.72
N SER A 66 8.45 2.46 2.88
CA SER A 66 9.19 3.70 3.03
C SER A 66 8.49 4.39 4.20
N ALA A 67 8.89 3.95 5.39
CA ALA A 67 8.62 4.49 6.71
C ALA A 67 9.14 5.94 6.85
N LEU A 68 9.25 6.68 5.75
CA LEU A 68 9.86 7.98 5.61
C LEU A 68 9.09 8.89 4.65
N ARG A 69 7.77 8.72 4.54
CA ARG A 69 6.89 9.89 4.36
C ARG A 69 6.46 10.40 5.73
N TYR A 70 7.46 10.59 6.61
CA TYR A 70 7.37 11.59 7.66
C TYR A 70 7.17 12.91 6.93
N SER A 71 5.92 13.39 6.92
CA SER A 71 5.64 14.79 6.70
C SER A 71 6.63 15.61 7.52
N GLU A 72 7.42 16.42 6.83
CA GLU A 72 8.31 17.43 7.40
C GLU A 72 7.51 18.37 8.30
N SER A 73 7.39 18.03 9.57
CA SER A 73 7.01 18.94 10.66
C SER A 73 7.60 18.45 11.97
N GLY A 74 8.84 17.93 11.91
CA GLY A 74 9.72 17.84 13.07
C GLY A 74 10.55 19.11 13.13
N MET A 75 9.98 20.19 13.66
CA MET A 75 10.82 21.30 14.13
C MET A 75 11.55 20.75 15.35
N GLU A 76 12.80 20.34 15.19
CA GLU A 76 13.72 20.13 16.30
C GLU A 76 13.99 21.50 16.96
N VAL A 77 13.11 21.92 17.85
CA VAL A 77 13.45 22.95 18.85
C VAL A 77 14.38 22.27 19.83
N ALA A 78 15.69 22.42 19.60
CA ALA A 78 16.65 22.30 20.68
C ALA A 78 16.31 23.39 21.72
N PRO A 79 16.24 23.07 23.02
CA PRO A 79 16.12 24.11 24.03
C PRO A 79 17.43 24.91 24.04
N ASP A 80 17.35 26.16 23.58
CA ASP A 80 18.39 27.16 23.78
C ASP A 80 18.60 27.30 25.28
N THR A 81 19.71 26.73 25.78
CA THR A 81 20.09 26.88 27.18
C THR A 81 20.98 28.12 27.24
N PRO A 82 20.58 29.23 27.89
CA PRO A 82 21.52 30.30 28.17
C PRO A 82 22.51 29.77 29.21
N SER A 83 23.67 29.33 28.75
CA SER A 83 24.82 29.12 29.61
C SER A 83 25.40 30.48 29.94
N ASP A 84 24.81 31.17 30.91
CA ASP A 84 25.44 32.34 31.53
C ASP A 84 26.61 31.87 32.40
N LEU A 85 27.79 32.37 32.03
CA LEU A 85 29.07 32.27 32.75
C LEU A 85 29.15 33.29 33.89
#